data_AF-A0A6M2DV33-F1
#
_entry.id   AF-A0A6M2DV33-F1
#
_cell.length_a   1.000
_cell.length_b   1.000
_cell.length_c   1.000
_cell.angle_alpha   90.00
_cell.angle_beta   90.00
_cell.angle_gamma   90.00
#
_symmetry.space_group_name_H-M   'P 1'
#
loop_
_entity.id
_entity.type
_entity.pdbx_description
1 polymer ?
#
loop_
_entity_poly.entity_id
_entity_poly.type
_entity_poly.pdbx_seq_one_letter_code
_entity_poly.pdbx_strand_id
1 'polypeptide(L)'
;MDISEINNLTKSEFCTKFSNVVEHHVEASEYVEQQRPFQSTLDLIQKFNDYLENASADAKEMVLKLHPDLAGRLLETKNLTPESLSEQQAAGLDKLTPEEKGLMNKLNTEYKEKFGFPFIIVARENKANAILNGLQTRLQNTRQDEIVAGINQVKGICRLRILNIVKQ
;
A
#
# COMPACT_ATOMS: atom_id res chain seq x y z
N MET A 1 5.45 7.61 -18.26
CA MET A 1 4.59 8.50 -19.06
C MET A 1 4.61 9.86 -18.40
N ASP A 2 4.55 10.95 -19.14
CA ASP A 2 4.36 12.27 -18.53
C ASP A 2 2.87 12.54 -18.24
N ILE A 3 2.58 13.66 -17.58
CA ILE A 3 1.20 14.00 -17.19
C ILE A 3 0.29 14.30 -18.39
N SER A 4 0.85 14.80 -19.49
CA SER A 4 0.10 15.08 -20.72
C SER A 4 -0.35 13.78 -21.37
N GLU A 5 0.54 12.78 -21.46
CA GLU A 5 0.21 11.44 -21.93
C GLU A 5 -0.89 10.81 -21.07
N ILE A 6 -0.81 10.94 -19.75
CA ILE A 6 -1.81 10.40 -18.80
C ILE A 6 -3.19 11.07 -18.99
N ASN A 7 -3.22 12.39 -19.17
CA ASN A 7 -4.47 13.12 -19.39
C ASN A 7 -5.17 12.70 -20.69
N ASN A 8 -4.42 12.23 -21.69
CA ASN A 8 -4.96 11.80 -22.98
C ASN A 8 -5.30 10.30 -23.08
N LEU A 9 -5.06 9.51 -22.02
CA LEU A 9 -5.47 8.11 -22.00
C LEU A 9 -6.99 7.96 -22.15
N THR A 10 -7.44 6.88 -22.78
CA THR A 10 -8.84 6.47 -22.63
C THR A 10 -9.12 6.10 -21.18
N LYS A 11 -10.40 6.15 -20.78
CA LYS A 11 -10.82 5.71 -19.44
C LYS A 11 -10.30 4.31 -19.10
N SER A 12 -10.43 3.37 -20.04
CA SER A 12 -9.99 1.98 -19.83
C SER A 12 -8.49 1.86 -19.61
N GLU A 13 -7.69 2.60 -20.40
CA GLU A 13 -6.24 2.59 -20.26
C GLU A 13 -5.81 3.21 -18.93
N PHE A 14 -6.44 4.31 -18.52
CA PHE A 14 -6.17 4.94 -17.22
C PHE A 14 -6.47 3.96 -16.08
N CYS A 15 -7.69 3.41 -16.02
CA CYS A 15 -8.08 2.50 -14.94
C CYS A 15 -7.20 1.26 -14.89
N THR A 16 -6.80 0.71 -16.04
CA THR A 16 -5.88 -0.44 -16.10
C THR A 16 -4.50 -0.07 -15.61
N LYS A 17 -3.96 1.08 -16.05
CA LYS A 17 -2.60 1.53 -15.70
C LYS A 17 -2.46 1.80 -14.19
N PHE A 18 -3.49 2.36 -13.58
CA PHE A 18 -3.50 2.73 -12.16
C PHE A 18 -4.28 1.72 -11.29
N SER A 19 -4.70 0.57 -11.83
CA SER A 19 -5.56 -0.41 -11.14
C SER A 19 -5.00 -0.92 -9.82
N ASN A 20 -3.66 -1.01 -9.70
CA ASN A 20 -3.00 -1.54 -8.52
C ASN A 20 -2.12 -0.50 -7.81
N VAL A 21 -2.35 0.81 -7.98
CA VAL A 21 -1.65 1.80 -7.14
C VAL A 21 -2.16 1.80 -5.70
N VAL A 22 -3.41 1.37 -5.50
CA VAL A 22 -3.92 0.90 -4.20
C VAL A 22 -4.12 -0.60 -4.35
N GLU A 23 -3.49 -1.39 -3.49
CA GLU A 23 -3.44 -2.86 -3.63
C GLU A 23 -4.86 -3.45 -3.75
N HIS A 24 -5.11 -4.16 -4.86
CA HIS A 24 -6.38 -4.84 -5.17
C HIS A 24 -7.64 -3.96 -5.10
N HIS A 25 -7.50 -2.63 -5.24
CA HIS A 25 -8.60 -1.68 -5.04
C HIS A 25 -8.80 -0.79 -6.26
N VAL A 26 -9.42 -1.36 -7.30
CA VAL A 26 -9.57 -0.73 -8.63
C VAL A 26 -10.50 0.49 -8.61
N GLU A 27 -11.43 0.56 -7.66
CA GLU A 27 -12.37 1.67 -7.54
C GLU A 27 -11.67 3.01 -7.29
N ALA A 28 -10.45 2.99 -6.70
CA ALA A 28 -9.64 4.20 -6.56
C ALA A 28 -9.25 4.80 -7.92
N SER A 29 -8.83 3.96 -8.88
CA SER A 29 -8.43 4.46 -10.20
C SER A 29 -9.64 4.95 -11.00
N GLU A 30 -10.79 4.28 -10.89
CA GLU A 30 -12.05 4.70 -11.52
C GLU A 30 -12.58 6.03 -10.98
N TYR A 31 -12.43 6.28 -9.67
CA TYR A 31 -12.80 7.54 -9.06
C TYR A 31 -11.87 8.68 -9.51
N VAL A 32 -10.56 8.44 -9.44
CA VAL A 32 -9.56 9.47 -9.78
C VAL A 32 -9.56 9.80 -11.28
N GLU A 33 -9.88 8.83 -12.15
CA GLU A 33 -10.01 9.04 -13.60
C GLU A 33 -10.98 10.18 -13.96
N GLN A 34 -12.07 10.32 -13.19
CA GLN A 34 -13.11 11.33 -13.38
C GLN A 34 -12.67 12.73 -12.95
N GLN A 35 -11.50 12.86 -12.31
CA GLN A 35 -10.94 14.13 -11.82
C GLN A 35 -9.97 14.77 -12.81
N ARG A 36 -9.83 14.20 -14.01
CA ARG A 36 -9.00 14.75 -15.09
C ARG A 36 -9.53 16.10 -15.60
N PRO A 37 -8.65 16.98 -16.12
CA PRO A 37 -7.21 16.78 -16.30
C PRO A 37 -6.40 17.10 -15.03
N PHE A 38 -5.29 16.37 -14.84
CA PHE A 38 -4.32 16.63 -13.77
C PHE A 38 -3.29 17.66 -14.20
N GLN A 39 -2.91 18.56 -13.30
CA GLN A 39 -1.93 19.62 -13.58
C GLN A 39 -0.49 19.14 -13.45
N SER A 40 -0.24 18.11 -12.64
CA SER A 40 1.09 17.55 -12.39
C SER A 40 1.00 16.14 -11.80
N THR A 41 2.13 15.45 -11.72
CA THR A 41 2.24 14.18 -10.97
C THR A 41 1.83 14.34 -9.51
N LEU A 42 2.14 15.49 -8.89
CA LEU A 42 1.74 15.78 -7.51
C LEU A 42 0.23 15.94 -7.37
N ASP A 43 -0.42 16.59 -8.34
CA ASP A 43 -1.88 16.72 -8.37
C ASP A 43 -2.56 15.34 -8.50
N LEU A 44 -2.05 14.47 -9.40
CA LEU A 44 -2.52 13.08 -9.50
C LEU A 44 -2.38 12.32 -8.17
N ILE A 45 -1.22 12.40 -7.52
CA ILE A 45 -1.00 11.79 -6.19
C ILE A 45 -1.99 12.36 -5.17
N GLN A 46 -2.23 13.66 -5.20
CA GLN A 46 -3.17 14.30 -4.29
C GLN A 46 -4.60 13.79 -4.50
N LYS A 47 -5.05 13.54 -5.74
CA LYS A 47 -6.38 12.96 -5.99
C LYS A 47 -6.55 11.56 -5.38
N PHE A 48 -5.51 10.72 -5.44
CA PHE A 48 -5.53 9.42 -4.75
C PHE A 48 -5.52 9.58 -3.22
N ASN A 49 -4.74 10.54 -2.69
CA ASN A 49 -4.72 10.82 -1.26
C ASN A 49 -6.08 11.30 -0.76
N ASP A 50 -6.75 12.18 -1.51
CA ASP A 50 -8.08 12.72 -1.18
C ASP A 50 -9.13 11.61 -1.22
N TYR A 51 -9.05 10.68 -2.17
CA TYR A 51 -9.91 9.49 -2.21
C TYR A 51 -9.77 8.65 -0.93
N LEU A 52 -8.53 8.34 -0.52
CA LEU A 52 -8.25 7.55 0.67
C LEU A 52 -8.60 8.29 1.98
N GLU A 53 -8.41 9.60 2.02
CA GLU A 53 -8.74 10.43 3.19
C GLU A 53 -10.24 10.53 3.41
N ASN A 54 -11.01 10.76 2.34
CA ASN A 54 -12.45 10.98 2.41
C ASN A 54 -13.27 9.68 2.41
N ALA A 55 -12.61 8.52 2.24
CA ALA A 55 -13.27 7.22 2.36
C ALA A 55 -13.90 7.03 3.76
N SER A 56 -15.05 6.36 3.79
CA SER A 56 -15.70 5.97 5.05
C SER A 56 -14.78 5.05 5.87
N ALA A 57 -15.05 4.93 7.18
CA ALA A 57 -14.29 4.03 8.04
C ALA A 57 -14.28 2.59 7.50
N ASP A 58 -15.44 2.09 7.06
CA ASP A 58 -15.57 0.74 6.49
C ASP A 58 -14.77 0.57 5.19
N ALA A 59 -14.78 1.58 4.32
CA ALA A 59 -14.00 1.56 3.08
C ALA A 59 -12.49 1.60 3.37
N LYS A 60 -12.06 2.40 4.36
CA LYS A 60 -10.66 2.41 4.82
C LYS A 60 -10.25 1.03 5.32
N GLU A 61 -11.06 0.41 6.17
CA GLU A 61 -10.78 -0.95 6.67
C GLU A 61 -10.71 -1.98 5.54
N MET A 62 -11.59 -1.89 4.54
CA MET A 62 -11.56 -2.78 3.38
C MET A 62 -10.25 -2.64 2.62
N VAL A 63 -9.81 -1.41 2.33
CA VAL A 63 -8.50 -1.16 1.68
C VAL A 63 -7.35 -1.77 2.49
N LEU A 64 -7.36 -1.63 3.82
CA LEU A 64 -6.32 -2.22 4.67
C LEU A 64 -6.34 -3.76 4.59
N LYS A 65 -7.52 -4.39 4.60
CA LYS A 65 -7.67 -5.86 4.54
C LYS A 65 -7.23 -6.47 3.22
N LEU A 66 -7.25 -5.69 2.13
CA LEU A 66 -6.81 -6.15 0.81
C LEU A 66 -5.28 -6.30 0.68
N HIS A 67 -4.51 -5.70 1.60
CA HIS A 67 -3.05 -5.78 1.53
C HIS A 67 -2.54 -7.16 1.96
N PRO A 68 -1.48 -7.69 1.33
CA PRO A 68 -0.85 -8.93 1.78
C PRO A 68 0.02 -8.71 3.03
N ASP A 69 0.25 -9.78 3.79
CA ASP A 69 1.18 -9.74 4.92
C ASP A 69 2.63 -9.52 4.48
N LEU A 70 3.35 -8.75 5.29
CA LEU A 70 4.81 -8.67 5.20
C LEU A 70 5.43 -9.98 5.67
N ALA A 71 6.39 -10.50 4.92
CA ALA A 71 7.12 -11.73 5.24
C ALA A 71 6.25 -12.98 5.49
N GLY A 72 4.99 -12.97 5.03
CA GLY A 72 4.07 -14.08 5.21
C GLY A 72 4.29 -15.22 4.23
N ARG A 73 3.50 -16.29 4.37
CA ARG A 73 3.52 -17.46 3.45
C ARG A 73 3.38 -17.06 1.97
N LEU A 74 2.77 -15.91 1.67
CA LEU A 74 2.63 -15.40 0.30
C LEU A 74 3.95 -15.04 -0.38
N LEU A 75 4.99 -14.63 0.37
CA LEU A 75 6.35 -14.52 -0.20
C LEU A 75 6.89 -15.88 -0.61
N GLU A 76 6.59 -16.92 0.17
CA GLU A 76 7.05 -18.29 -0.08
C GLU A 76 6.28 -18.93 -1.24
N THR A 77 4.99 -18.62 -1.38
CA THR A 77 4.13 -19.14 -2.46
C THR A 77 4.05 -18.26 -3.70
N LYS A 78 4.76 -17.12 -3.74
CA LYS A 78 4.74 -16.13 -4.85
C LYS A 78 3.35 -15.61 -5.25
N ASN A 79 2.38 -15.61 -4.34
CA ASN A 79 1.01 -15.13 -4.60
C ASN A 79 0.86 -13.62 -4.34
N LEU A 80 1.93 -12.83 -4.51
CA LEU A 80 1.90 -11.38 -4.39
C LEU A 80 1.68 -10.74 -5.76
N THR A 81 1.07 -9.55 -5.76
CA THR A 81 1.13 -8.67 -6.93
C THR A 81 2.58 -8.32 -7.27
N PRO A 82 2.91 -8.03 -8.54
CA PRO A 82 4.27 -7.62 -8.92
C PRO A 82 4.79 -6.44 -8.09
N GLU A 83 3.92 -5.48 -7.75
CA GLU A 83 4.24 -4.34 -6.92
C GLU A 83 4.58 -4.76 -5.48
N SER A 84 3.72 -5.54 -4.83
CA SER A 84 3.94 -6.04 -3.47
C SER A 84 5.21 -6.90 -3.36
N LEU A 85 5.48 -7.75 -4.36
CA LEU A 85 6.71 -8.55 -4.40
C LEU A 85 7.95 -7.65 -4.46
N SER A 86 7.96 -6.67 -5.37
CA SER A 86 9.07 -5.72 -5.52
C SER A 86 9.29 -4.90 -4.24
N GLU A 87 8.21 -4.47 -3.59
CA GLU A 87 8.24 -3.71 -2.35
C GLU A 87 8.85 -4.50 -1.19
N GLN A 88 8.43 -5.76 -1.01
CA GLN A 88 8.96 -6.60 0.06
C GLN A 88 10.43 -7.01 -0.19
N GLN A 89 10.83 -7.24 -1.44
CA GLN A 89 12.23 -7.49 -1.79
C GLN A 89 13.13 -6.25 -1.53
N ALA A 90 12.64 -5.05 -1.82
CA ALA A 90 13.38 -3.81 -1.55
C ALA A 90 13.64 -3.58 -0.04
N ALA A 91 12.71 -4.05 0.80
CA ALA A 91 12.84 -4.06 2.26
C ALA A 91 13.79 -5.15 2.80
N GLY A 92 14.19 -6.11 1.96
CA GLY A 92 15.01 -7.26 2.34
C GLY A 92 14.26 -8.35 3.09
N LEU A 93 12.92 -8.40 2.99
CA LEU A 93 12.10 -9.40 3.70
C LEU A 93 12.29 -10.83 3.17
N ASP A 94 12.79 -10.96 1.94
CA ASP A 94 13.20 -12.23 1.34
C ASP A 94 14.47 -12.83 1.98
N LYS A 95 15.24 -12.01 2.70
CA LYS A 95 16.56 -12.37 3.28
C LYS A 95 16.54 -12.55 4.80
N LEU A 96 15.36 -12.50 5.42
CA LEU A 96 15.22 -12.71 6.85
C LEU A 96 15.69 -14.10 7.27
N THR A 97 16.34 -14.19 8.44
CA THR A 97 16.66 -15.48 9.05
C THR A 97 15.39 -16.21 9.48
N PRO A 98 15.44 -17.55 9.72
CA PRO A 98 14.29 -18.29 10.22
C PRO A 98 13.72 -17.70 11.53
N GLU A 99 14.58 -17.20 12.41
CA GLU A 99 14.19 -16.58 13.69
C GLU A 99 13.46 -15.25 13.46
N GLU A 100 13.98 -14.40 12.58
CA GLU A 100 13.35 -13.12 12.21
C GLU A 100 11.99 -13.34 11.54
N LYS A 101 11.89 -14.34 10.65
CA LYS A 101 10.61 -14.74 10.04
C LYS A 101 9.62 -15.23 11.09
N GLY A 102 10.08 -16.04 12.05
CA GLY A 102 9.27 -16.52 13.17
C GLY A 102 8.71 -15.37 14.00
N LEU A 103 9.55 -14.38 14.34
CA LEU A 103 9.14 -13.18 15.05
C LEU A 103 8.15 -12.34 14.25
N MET A 104 8.42 -12.08 12.96
CA MET A 104 7.52 -11.32 12.10
C MET A 104 6.14 -12.00 11.97
N ASN A 105 6.11 -13.32 11.78
CA ASN A 105 4.86 -14.09 11.70
C ASN A 105 4.05 -14.03 13.00
N LYS A 106 4.72 -14.17 14.14
CA LYS A 106 4.08 -14.04 15.46
C LYS A 106 3.44 -12.66 15.60
N LEU A 107 4.22 -11.60 15.34
CA LEU A 107 3.72 -10.25 15.53
C LEU A 107 2.63 -9.86 14.51
N ASN A 108 2.72 -10.33 13.26
CA ASN A 108 1.64 -10.16 12.27
C ASN A 108 0.33 -10.82 12.74
N THR A 109 0.43 -12.00 13.38
CA THR A 109 -0.73 -12.70 13.93
C THR A 109 -1.36 -11.89 15.05
N GLU A 110 -0.57 -11.46 16.04
CA GLU A 110 -1.04 -10.60 17.14
C GLU A 110 -1.66 -9.28 16.63
N TYR A 111 -1.04 -8.68 15.62
CA TYR A 111 -1.52 -7.44 15.02
C TYR A 111 -2.88 -7.63 14.35
N LYS A 112 -3.05 -8.71 13.58
CA LYS A 112 -4.34 -9.05 12.94
C LYS A 112 -5.42 -9.37 13.95
N GLU A 113 -5.11 -10.13 14.99
CA GLU A 113 -6.05 -10.44 16.07
C GLU A 113 -6.53 -9.17 16.76
N LYS A 114 -5.63 -8.20 17.00
CA LYS A 114 -5.97 -6.94 17.66
C LYS A 114 -6.77 -5.99 16.77
N PHE A 115 -6.36 -5.80 15.51
CA PHE A 115 -6.89 -4.72 14.67
C PHE A 115 -7.87 -5.19 13.59
N GLY A 116 -7.80 -6.47 13.19
CA GLY A 116 -8.65 -7.06 12.15
C GLY A 116 -8.17 -6.80 10.72
N PHE A 117 -6.95 -6.31 10.54
CA PHE A 117 -6.31 -6.10 9.24
C PHE A 117 -4.78 -6.29 9.33
N PRO A 118 -4.09 -6.54 8.20
CA PRO A 118 -2.63 -6.70 8.13
C PRO A 118 -1.85 -5.47 8.59
N PHE A 119 -0.62 -5.67 9.08
CA PHE A 119 0.30 -4.57 9.30
C PHE A 119 0.82 -4.05 7.96
N ILE A 120 0.60 -2.76 7.71
CA ILE A 120 0.98 -2.09 6.46
C ILE A 120 2.04 -1.04 6.77
N ILE A 121 3.11 -1.03 5.99
CA ILE A 121 4.18 -0.03 6.05
C ILE A 121 4.74 0.19 4.65
N VAL A 122 5.25 1.38 4.35
CA VAL A 122 5.94 1.65 3.08
C VAL A 122 7.26 0.88 3.02
N ALA A 123 7.20 -0.38 2.58
CA ALA A 123 8.34 -1.31 2.63
C ALA A 123 9.57 -0.80 1.86
N ARG A 124 9.38 -0.10 0.73
CA ARG A 124 10.49 0.49 -0.04
C ARG A 124 11.30 1.54 0.73
N GLU A 125 10.72 2.14 1.76
CA GLU A 125 11.37 3.17 2.59
C GLU A 125 11.86 2.62 3.94
N ASN A 126 11.62 1.33 4.22
CA ASN A 126 11.92 0.71 5.51
C ASN A 126 12.72 -0.58 5.35
N LYS A 127 13.69 -0.79 6.22
CA LYS A 127 14.42 -2.07 6.32
C LYS A 127 13.77 -2.99 7.34
N ALA A 128 14.03 -4.29 7.26
CA ALA A 128 13.50 -5.32 8.16
C ALA A 128 13.44 -4.91 9.65
N ASN A 129 14.54 -4.39 10.20
CA ASN A 129 14.57 -3.94 11.60
C ASN A 129 13.62 -2.78 11.90
N ALA A 130 13.51 -1.81 10.99
CA ALA A 130 12.58 -0.69 11.13
C ALA A 130 11.12 -1.17 11.02
N ILE A 131 10.85 -2.16 10.17
CA ILE A 131 9.53 -2.80 10.04
C ILE A 131 9.14 -3.50 11.35
N LEU A 132 10.04 -4.32 11.92
CA LEU A 132 9.81 -5.00 13.20
C LEU A 132 9.55 -4.01 14.33
N ASN A 133 10.36 -2.96 14.46
CA ASN A 133 10.18 -1.92 15.46
C ASN A 133 8.86 -1.17 15.27
N GLY A 134 8.53 -0.83 14.02
CA GLY A 134 7.27 -0.16 13.68
C GLY A 134 6.06 -1.01 14.04
N LEU A 135 6.13 -2.32 13.81
CA LEU A 135 5.07 -3.26 14.12
C LEU A 135 4.88 -3.43 15.64
N GLN A 136 5.96 -3.55 16.42
CA GLN A 136 5.91 -3.56 17.88
C GLN A 136 5.37 -2.25 18.48
N THR A 137 5.77 -1.11 17.90
CA THR A 137 5.31 0.21 18.37
C THR A 137 3.83 0.38 18.11
N ARG A 138 3.38 0.09 16.88
CA ARG A 138 1.98 0.25 16.45
C ARG A 138 1.04 -0.77 17.09
N LEU A 139 1.55 -1.91 17.56
CA LEU A 139 0.80 -2.81 18.43
C LEU A 139 0.31 -2.14 19.72
N GLN A 140 0.88 -1.01 20.16
CA GLN A 140 0.40 -0.27 21.33
C GLN A 140 -0.75 0.70 21.01
N ASN A 141 -1.06 0.94 19.74
CA ASN A 141 -2.10 1.88 19.33
C ASN A 141 -3.52 1.40 19.70
N THR A 142 -4.45 2.35 19.73
CA THR A 142 -5.88 2.05 19.65
C THR A 142 -6.23 1.62 18.23
N ARG A 143 -7.35 0.90 18.07
CA ARG A 143 -7.81 0.48 16.74
C ARG A 143 -8.10 1.66 15.81
N GLN A 144 -8.65 2.75 16.35
CA GLN A 144 -8.98 3.94 15.57
C GLN A 144 -7.71 4.65 15.06
N ASP A 145 -6.72 4.84 15.95
CA ASP A 145 -5.43 5.43 15.56
C ASP A 145 -4.72 4.56 14.52
N GLU A 146 -4.87 3.24 14.63
CA GLU A 146 -4.20 2.31 13.73
C GLU A 146 -4.81 2.28 12.33
N ILE A 147 -6.12 2.50 12.20
CA ILE A 147 -6.74 2.67 10.88
C ILE A 147 -6.17 3.92 10.20
N VAL A 148 -6.03 5.02 10.93
CA VAL A 148 -5.45 6.26 10.39
C VAL A 148 -3.98 6.05 10.01
N ALA A 149 -3.20 5.42 10.89
CA ALA A 149 -1.80 5.10 10.63
C ALA A 149 -1.65 4.19 9.39
N GLY A 150 -2.46 3.13 9.30
CA GLY A 150 -2.48 2.22 8.16
C GLY A 150 -2.79 2.93 6.84
N ILE A 151 -3.82 3.79 6.80
CA ILE A 151 -4.17 4.55 5.59
C ILE A 151 -3.06 5.51 5.18
N ASN A 152 -2.36 6.13 6.14
CA ASN A 152 -1.20 6.96 5.81
C ASN A 152 -0.05 6.16 5.17
N GLN A 153 0.14 4.90 5.59
CA GLN A 153 1.10 4.01 4.94
C GLN A 153 0.63 3.61 3.53
N VAL A 154 -0.66 3.34 3.32
CA VAL A 154 -1.23 3.07 1.99
C VAL A 154 -1.02 4.25 1.04
N LYS A 155 -1.22 5.49 1.50
CA LYS A 155 -0.93 6.70 0.70
C LYS A 155 0.55 6.77 0.28
N GLY A 156 1.47 6.42 1.18
CA GLY A 156 2.90 6.35 0.88
C GLY A 156 3.22 5.30 -0.20
N ILE A 157 2.65 4.10 -0.08
CA ILE A 157 2.77 3.03 -1.09
C ILE A 157 2.19 3.50 -2.42
N CYS A 158 0.98 4.06 -2.41
CA CYS A 158 0.29 4.58 -3.60
C CYS A 158 1.13 5.63 -4.32
N ARG A 159 1.69 6.59 -3.59
CA ARG A 159 2.62 7.59 -4.13
C ARG A 159 3.81 6.93 -4.85
N LEU A 160 4.48 5.97 -4.21
CA LEU A 160 5.63 5.30 -4.83
C LEU A 160 5.25 4.49 -6.06
N ARG A 161 4.08 3.85 -6.06
CA ARG A 161 3.56 3.13 -7.23
C ARG A 161 3.25 4.07 -8.38
N ILE A 162 2.62 5.22 -8.12
CA ILE A 162 2.38 6.27 -9.14
C ILE A 162 3.72 6.76 -9.70
N LEU A 163 4.72 7.02 -8.86
CA LEU A 163 6.05 7.47 -9.31
C LEU A 163 6.81 6.44 -10.16
N ASN A 164 6.45 5.15 -10.10
CA ASN A 164 7.01 4.15 -11.04
C ASN A 164 6.34 4.22 -12.42
N ILE A 165 5.09 4.69 -12.50
CA ILE A 165 4.30 4.78 -13.74
C ILE A 165 4.60 6.10 -14.46
N VAL A 166 4.66 7.18 -13.70
CA VAL A 166 4.82 8.55 -14.21
C VAL A 166 6.31 8.91 -14.23
N LYS A 167 6.81 9.34 -15.39
CA LYS A 167 8.18 9.85 -15.51
C LYS A 167 8.24 11.24 -14.87
N GLN A 168 9.32 11.52 -14.15
CA GLN A 168 9.60 12.87 -13.63
C GLN A 168 10.02 13.79 -14.77
#